data_AF-A0A932GSK3-F1
#
_entry.id   AF-A0A932GSK3-F1
#
_cell.length_a   1.000
_cell.length_b   1.000
_cell.length_c   1.000
_cell.angle_alpha   90.00
_cell.angle_beta   90.00
_cell.angle_gamma   90.00
#
_symmetry.space_group_name_H-M   'P 1'
#
loop_
_entity.id
_entity.type
_entity.pdbx_description
1 polymer ?
#
loop_
_entity_poly.entity_id
_entity_poly.type
_entity_poly.pdbx_seq_one_letter_code
_entity_poly.pdbx_strand_id
1 'polypeptide(L)'
;ALRELRYAFKTFHPFRHYRKVSIFGSARIYEGDPAFEMAREFARRIREKGFMVITGAGEGIMKAGHLGAGPEYSLGVNIRLPFEQVANEVIQSDPKLVTFKYFFTRKLVFVKEADAFAMFPGGLGTHDEAYEVLTLLQTGKSDPMPIVFIDVPGGDYWKRWRDFVEECLVKRGLISPEDAHLFRITDRVEEAVEEISGFYRNYHSSRYVDGILVVRLQRPPGPETLRKLNQEFQDLLTGGSITASGPLPAEANEPEIAQLPRLVLNFNRQNFGRLRQLIDALNRY
;
A
#
# COMPACT_ATOMS: atom_id res chain seq x y z
N ALA A 1 -11.24 -10.35 -19.23
CA ALA A 1 -10.97 -10.84 -17.88
C ALA A 1 -9.76 -11.79 -17.83
N LEU A 2 -9.95 -13.12 -17.84
CA LEU A 2 -8.86 -14.07 -17.51
C LEU A 2 -7.58 -13.95 -18.36
N ARG A 3 -7.72 -13.65 -19.66
CA ARG A 3 -6.56 -13.48 -20.56
C ARG A 3 -5.69 -12.29 -20.16
N GLU A 4 -6.28 -11.16 -19.79
CA GLU A 4 -5.50 -9.96 -19.43
C GLU A 4 -4.87 -10.10 -18.05
N LEU A 5 -5.53 -10.81 -17.11
CA LEU A 5 -4.96 -11.14 -15.81
C LEU A 5 -3.75 -12.07 -15.94
N ARG A 6 -3.86 -13.13 -16.76
CA ARG A 6 -2.73 -14.04 -17.03
C ARG A 6 -1.54 -13.29 -17.62
N TYR A 7 -1.80 -12.39 -18.56
CA TYR A 7 -0.75 -11.56 -19.17
C TYR A 7 -0.11 -10.63 -18.13
N ALA A 8 -0.92 -9.91 -17.35
CA ALA A 8 -0.44 -9.06 -16.27
C ALA A 8 0.43 -9.82 -15.26
N PHE A 9 -0.05 -10.96 -14.75
CA PHE A 9 0.72 -11.75 -13.79
C PHE A 9 2.03 -12.25 -14.39
N LYS A 10 2.05 -12.64 -15.67
CA LYS A 10 3.30 -13.02 -16.35
C LYS A 10 4.27 -11.84 -16.46
N THR A 11 3.78 -10.65 -16.77
CA THR A 11 4.60 -9.43 -16.90
C THR A 11 5.18 -8.99 -15.56
N PHE A 12 4.41 -9.10 -14.47
CA PHE A 12 4.83 -8.65 -13.14
C PHE A 12 5.65 -9.70 -12.36
N HIS A 13 5.50 -10.99 -12.69
CA HIS A 13 6.16 -12.09 -11.98
C HIS A 13 7.70 -11.99 -11.84
N PRO A 14 8.47 -11.50 -12.83
CA PRO A 14 9.92 -11.28 -12.68
C PRO A 14 10.26 -10.28 -11.55
N PHE A 15 9.33 -9.40 -11.19
CA PHE A 15 9.52 -8.33 -10.21
C PHE A 15 8.89 -8.65 -8.85
N ARG A 16 8.47 -9.89 -8.61
CA ARG A 16 7.79 -10.29 -7.35
C ARG A 16 8.65 -10.11 -6.08
N HIS A 17 9.97 -10.03 -6.23
CA HIS A 17 10.90 -9.82 -5.11
C HIS A 17 11.13 -8.35 -4.75
N TYR A 18 10.67 -7.42 -5.59
CA TYR A 18 10.68 -5.99 -5.30
C TYR A 18 9.36 -5.58 -4.70
N ARG A 19 9.43 -4.80 -3.61
CA ARG A 19 8.27 -4.09 -3.12
C ARG A 19 7.87 -3.00 -4.10
N LYS A 20 6.57 -2.71 -4.21
CA LYS A 20 6.05 -1.78 -5.22
C LYS A 20 5.12 -0.76 -4.59
N VAL A 21 5.24 0.49 -5.03
CA VAL A 21 4.32 1.56 -4.63
C VAL A 21 3.46 1.96 -5.81
N SER A 22 2.14 1.85 -5.64
CA SER A 22 1.19 2.39 -6.61
C SER A 22 0.99 3.87 -6.38
N ILE A 23 1.28 4.69 -7.40
CA ILE A 23 1.08 6.14 -7.34
C ILE A 23 -0.17 6.51 -8.14
N PHE A 24 -1.09 7.22 -7.47
CA PHE A 24 -2.29 7.78 -8.07
C PHE A 24 -2.36 9.29 -7.89
N GLY A 25 -3.01 9.95 -8.84
CA GLY A 25 -3.26 11.39 -8.80
C GLY A 25 -3.83 11.87 -10.13
N SER A 26 -3.99 13.18 -10.26
CA SER A 26 -4.61 13.77 -11.44
C SER A 26 -3.83 13.51 -12.73
N ALA A 27 -4.54 13.12 -13.78
CA ALA A 27 -4.01 13.12 -15.16
C ALA A 27 -3.89 14.53 -15.77
N ARG A 28 -4.26 15.58 -15.01
CA ARG A 28 -4.36 16.97 -15.47
C ARG A 28 -3.45 17.94 -14.70
N ILE A 29 -2.64 17.44 -13.78
CA ILE A 29 -1.61 18.19 -13.08
C ILE A 29 -0.29 17.91 -13.80
N TYR A 30 0.28 18.90 -14.49
CA TYR A 30 1.41 18.72 -15.40
C TYR A 30 2.73 19.27 -14.82
N GLU A 31 3.83 19.07 -15.54
CA GLU A 31 5.16 19.56 -15.18
C GLU A 31 5.15 21.07 -14.87
N GLY A 32 5.87 21.46 -13.81
CA GLY A 32 5.85 22.82 -13.25
C GLY A 32 4.78 23.06 -12.18
N ASP A 33 3.75 22.20 -12.06
CA ASP A 33 2.86 22.22 -10.90
C ASP A 33 3.57 21.65 -9.65
N PRO A 34 3.46 22.27 -8.47
CA PRO A 34 4.11 21.77 -7.25
C PRO A 34 3.77 20.31 -6.92
N ALA A 35 2.54 19.86 -7.16
CA ALA A 35 2.15 18.47 -6.91
C ALA A 35 2.79 17.49 -7.90
N PHE A 36 3.05 17.92 -9.14
CA PHE A 36 3.78 17.12 -10.12
C PHE A 36 5.23 16.91 -9.68
N GLU A 37 5.94 18.01 -9.34
CA GLU A 37 7.34 17.92 -8.91
C GLU A 37 7.48 17.12 -7.62
N MET A 38 6.52 17.25 -6.72
CA MET A 38 6.51 16.48 -5.48
C MET A 38 6.28 14.97 -5.74
N ALA A 39 5.41 14.61 -6.68
CA ALA A 39 5.22 13.22 -7.10
C ALA A 39 6.47 12.62 -7.75
N ARG A 40 7.16 13.42 -8.57
CA ARG A 40 8.44 13.06 -9.17
C ARG A 40 9.52 12.83 -8.12
N GLU A 41 9.68 13.76 -7.18
CA GLU A 41 10.66 13.64 -6.10
C GLU A 41 10.35 12.45 -5.18
N PHE A 42 9.07 12.24 -4.83
CA PHE A 42 8.63 11.08 -4.07
C PHE A 42 9.00 9.76 -4.77
N ALA A 43 8.70 9.63 -6.06
CA ALA A 43 9.02 8.43 -6.82
C ALA A 43 10.53 8.18 -6.95
N ARG A 44 11.34 9.24 -7.08
CA ARG A 44 12.81 9.14 -7.05
C ARG A 44 13.29 8.58 -5.72
N ARG A 45 12.77 9.10 -4.62
CA ARG A 45 13.21 8.72 -3.26
C ARG A 45 12.72 7.34 -2.84
N ILE A 46 11.52 6.92 -3.25
CA ILE A 46 11.04 5.58 -2.94
C ILE A 46 11.82 4.51 -3.73
N ARG A 47 12.22 4.83 -4.97
CA ARG A 47 13.15 4.02 -5.75
C ARG A 47 14.50 3.87 -5.05
N GLU A 48 15.04 4.92 -4.46
CA GLU A 48 16.28 4.86 -3.65
C GLU A 48 16.15 3.97 -2.41
N LYS A 49 14.92 3.73 -1.93
CA LYS A 49 14.62 2.73 -0.89
C LYS A 49 14.42 1.31 -1.43
N GLY A 50 14.63 1.09 -2.72
CA GLY A 50 14.54 -0.23 -3.37
C GLY A 50 13.14 -0.61 -3.86
N PHE A 51 12.19 0.33 -3.88
CA PHE A 51 10.85 0.07 -4.38
C PHE A 51 10.77 0.31 -5.90
N MET A 52 9.91 -0.46 -6.56
CA MET A 52 9.42 -0.11 -7.90
C MET A 52 8.16 0.74 -7.80
N VAL A 53 7.83 1.46 -8.87
CA VAL A 53 6.65 2.33 -8.96
C VAL A 53 5.68 1.75 -9.98
N ILE A 54 4.41 1.64 -9.59
CA ILE A 54 3.31 1.28 -10.49
C ILE A 54 2.46 2.52 -10.70
N THR A 55 2.12 2.85 -11.94
CA THR A 55 1.12 3.90 -12.22
C THR A 55 0.14 3.45 -13.29
N GLY A 56 -0.90 4.27 -13.51
CA GLY A 56 -1.81 4.12 -14.63
C GLY A 56 -1.19 4.40 -16.00
N ALA A 57 0.09 4.78 -16.05
CA ALA A 57 0.88 5.09 -17.23
C ALA A 57 0.38 6.26 -18.09
N GLY A 58 -0.63 7.02 -17.67
CA GLY A 58 -1.06 8.23 -18.37
C GLY A 58 -0.16 9.43 -18.08
N GLU A 59 -0.64 10.61 -18.50
CA GLU A 59 -0.03 11.91 -18.21
C GLU A 59 -0.21 12.35 -16.74
N GLY A 60 0.33 13.52 -16.42
CA GLY A 60 0.21 14.18 -15.13
C GLY A 60 0.93 13.46 -14.00
N ILE A 61 0.30 13.29 -12.83
CA ILE A 61 0.95 12.63 -11.68
C ILE A 61 1.47 11.23 -12.01
N MET A 62 0.77 10.48 -12.87
CA MET A 62 1.22 9.15 -13.30
C MET A 62 2.56 9.23 -14.05
N LYS A 63 2.72 10.23 -14.91
CA LYS A 63 3.97 10.51 -15.60
C LYS A 63 5.06 11.00 -14.65
N ALA A 64 4.73 11.87 -13.69
CA ALA A 64 5.66 12.30 -12.65
C ALA A 64 6.23 11.11 -11.87
N GLY A 65 5.38 10.15 -11.50
CA GLY A 65 5.78 8.90 -10.86
C GLY A 65 6.79 8.10 -11.68
N HIS A 66 6.54 7.91 -12.97
CA HIS A 66 7.49 7.22 -13.85
C HIS A 66 8.79 8.01 -14.08
N LEU A 67 8.72 9.33 -14.24
CA LEU A 67 9.90 10.18 -14.41
C LEU A 67 10.82 10.13 -13.18
N GLY A 68 10.22 10.14 -11.97
CA GLY A 68 10.98 10.05 -10.72
C GLY A 68 11.65 8.69 -10.53
N ALA A 69 10.91 7.60 -10.76
CA ALA A 69 11.43 6.25 -10.62
C ALA A 69 12.44 5.88 -11.74
N GLY A 70 12.24 6.41 -12.95
CA GLY A 70 12.95 6.02 -14.15
C GLY A 70 12.40 4.72 -14.78
N PRO A 71 12.74 4.44 -16.05
CA PRO A 71 12.12 3.36 -16.83
C PRO A 71 12.38 1.96 -16.28
N GLU A 72 13.54 1.73 -15.65
CA GLU A 72 13.87 0.41 -15.07
C GLU A 72 13.01 0.05 -13.86
N TYR A 73 12.58 1.07 -13.09
CA TYR A 73 11.81 0.89 -11.86
C TYR A 73 10.31 1.18 -12.03
N SER A 74 9.86 1.45 -13.26
CA SER A 74 8.48 1.81 -13.56
C SER A 74 7.70 0.62 -14.13
N LEU A 75 6.45 0.44 -13.67
CA LEU A 75 5.50 -0.56 -14.14
C LEU A 75 4.20 0.15 -14.55
N GLY A 76 3.67 -0.19 -15.73
CA GLY A 76 2.51 0.49 -16.29
C GLY A 76 1.27 -0.38 -16.29
N VAL A 77 0.17 0.12 -15.73
CA VAL A 77 -1.14 -0.53 -15.75
C VAL A 77 -2.14 0.40 -16.44
N ASN A 78 -2.11 0.43 -17.77
CA ASN A 78 -2.92 1.33 -18.60
C ASN A 78 -4.34 0.77 -18.85
N ILE A 79 -5.27 1.61 -19.30
CA ILE A 79 -6.66 1.23 -19.62
C ILE A 79 -7.04 1.73 -21.02
N ARG A 80 -7.77 0.91 -21.78
CA ARG A 80 -8.35 1.35 -23.05
C ARG A 80 -9.54 2.25 -22.78
N LEU A 81 -9.44 3.51 -23.19
CA LEU A 81 -10.54 4.47 -23.21
C LEU A 81 -11.01 4.72 -24.65
N PRO A 82 -12.26 5.21 -24.85
CA PRO A 82 -12.76 5.55 -26.19
C PRO A 82 -11.96 6.66 -26.89
N PHE A 83 -11.33 7.55 -26.09
CA PHE A 83 -10.34 8.51 -26.54
C PHE A 83 -8.94 7.94 -26.27
N GLU A 84 -7.98 8.25 -27.14
CA GLU A 84 -6.65 7.64 -27.12
C GLU A 84 -5.89 8.02 -25.83
N GLN A 85 -5.90 7.14 -24.82
CA GLN A 85 -5.01 7.25 -23.67
C GLN A 85 -3.67 6.61 -24.03
N VAL A 86 -2.80 7.42 -24.62
CA VAL A 86 -1.40 7.04 -24.87
C VAL A 86 -0.67 6.97 -23.54
N ALA A 87 0.15 5.93 -23.36
CA ALA A 87 1.01 5.84 -22.19
C ALA A 87 2.14 6.89 -22.30
N ASN A 88 2.58 7.44 -21.16
CA ASN A 88 3.67 8.39 -21.12
C ASN A 88 4.97 7.81 -21.69
N GLU A 89 5.83 8.69 -22.18
CA GLU A 89 7.03 8.36 -22.95
C GLU A 89 8.05 7.48 -22.19
N VAL A 90 7.97 7.46 -20.85
CA VAL A 90 8.89 6.67 -20.02
C VAL A 90 8.68 5.17 -20.17
N ILE A 91 7.44 4.72 -20.38
CA ILE A 91 7.06 3.31 -20.38
C ILE A 91 6.34 2.87 -21.67
N GLN A 92 6.03 3.80 -22.58
CA GLN A 92 5.16 3.55 -23.74
C GLN A 92 5.59 2.34 -24.59
N SER A 93 6.90 2.15 -24.77
CA SER A 93 7.47 1.04 -25.55
C SER A 93 8.06 -0.08 -24.69
N ASP A 94 7.80 -0.05 -23.38
CA ASP A 94 8.41 -0.98 -22.43
C ASP A 94 7.54 -2.24 -22.23
N PRO A 95 8.12 -3.45 -22.20
CA PRO A 95 7.37 -4.70 -21.95
C PRO A 95 6.68 -4.75 -20.58
N LYS A 96 7.05 -3.88 -19.64
CA LYS A 96 6.41 -3.69 -18.33
C LYS A 96 5.06 -2.95 -18.39
N LEU A 97 4.66 -2.45 -19.57
CA LEU A 97 3.36 -1.83 -19.78
C LEU A 97 2.28 -2.88 -20.11
N VAL A 98 1.23 -2.93 -19.30
CA VAL A 98 0.05 -3.77 -19.54
C VAL A 98 -1.16 -2.89 -19.77
N THR A 99 -1.82 -3.07 -20.91
CA THR A 99 -3.03 -2.32 -21.28
C THR A 99 -4.28 -3.19 -21.11
N PHE A 100 -5.13 -2.80 -20.16
CA PHE A 100 -6.35 -3.51 -19.79
C PHE A 100 -7.54 -3.05 -20.64
N LYS A 101 -8.51 -3.96 -20.83
CA LYS A 101 -9.82 -3.61 -21.40
C LYS A 101 -10.84 -3.32 -20.31
N TYR A 102 -10.75 -4.02 -19.18
CA TYR A 102 -11.73 -3.94 -18.10
C TYR A 102 -11.15 -3.26 -16.87
N PHE A 103 -11.89 -2.30 -16.30
CA PHE A 103 -11.49 -1.57 -15.10
C PHE A 103 -11.25 -2.49 -13.89
N PHE A 104 -12.13 -3.45 -13.64
CA PHE A 104 -12.02 -4.33 -12.46
C PHE A 104 -10.76 -5.21 -12.49
N THR A 105 -10.31 -5.67 -13.67
CA THR A 105 -9.05 -6.43 -13.76
C THR A 105 -7.83 -5.55 -13.56
N ARG A 106 -7.90 -4.29 -13.96
CA ARG A 106 -6.84 -3.29 -13.77
C ARG A 106 -6.66 -2.97 -12.28
N LYS A 107 -7.78 -2.68 -11.62
CA LYS A 107 -7.88 -2.44 -10.19
C LYS A 107 -7.33 -3.60 -9.36
N LEU A 108 -7.76 -4.83 -9.68
CA LEU A 108 -7.22 -6.05 -9.07
C LEU A 108 -5.69 -6.12 -9.16
N VAL A 109 -5.10 -5.74 -10.30
CA VAL A 109 -3.64 -5.80 -10.49
C VAL A 109 -2.92 -4.73 -9.67
N PHE A 110 -3.48 -3.52 -9.54
CA PHE A 110 -2.91 -2.51 -8.64
C PHE A 110 -2.84 -3.01 -7.20
N VAL A 111 -3.95 -3.56 -6.66
CA VAL A 111 -3.99 -4.06 -5.28
C VAL A 111 -3.10 -5.28 -5.09
N LYS A 112 -3.14 -6.23 -6.03
CA LYS A 112 -2.38 -7.49 -5.91
C LYS A 112 -0.87 -7.25 -5.94
N GLU A 113 -0.42 -6.33 -6.79
CA GLU A 113 1.02 -6.15 -7.05
C GLU A 113 1.64 -5.07 -6.17
N ALA A 114 0.85 -4.22 -5.51
CA ALA A 114 1.35 -3.15 -4.66
C ALA A 114 1.57 -3.58 -3.21
N ASP A 115 2.65 -3.05 -2.64
CA ASP A 115 2.97 -3.10 -1.21
C ASP A 115 2.70 -1.76 -0.53
N ALA A 116 2.37 -0.71 -1.27
CA ALA A 116 2.01 0.59 -0.70
C ALA A 116 1.28 1.44 -1.73
N PHE A 117 0.57 2.45 -1.25
CA PHE A 117 -0.10 3.42 -2.10
C PHE A 117 0.29 4.85 -1.74
N ALA A 118 0.54 5.66 -2.75
CA ALA A 118 0.76 7.10 -2.63
C ALA A 118 -0.28 7.86 -3.44
N MET A 119 -1.09 8.67 -2.76
CA MET A 119 -2.23 9.38 -3.31
C MET A 119 -1.92 10.89 -3.36
N PHE A 120 -1.73 11.42 -4.55
CA PHE A 120 -1.59 12.86 -4.81
C PHE A 120 -2.95 13.46 -5.22
N PRO A 121 -3.13 14.79 -5.15
CA PRO A 121 -4.37 15.44 -5.52
C PRO A 121 -4.88 14.98 -6.90
N GLY A 122 -6.17 14.62 -6.94
CA GLY A 122 -6.74 13.87 -8.05
C GLY A 122 -8.22 14.10 -8.30
N GLY A 123 -8.75 13.42 -9.31
CA GLY A 123 -10.19 13.42 -9.62
C GLY A 123 -10.89 12.18 -9.08
N LEU A 124 -12.05 11.86 -9.66
CA LEU A 124 -12.84 10.68 -9.28
C LEU A 124 -12.06 9.38 -9.38
N GLY A 125 -11.18 9.21 -10.38
CA GLY A 125 -10.36 8.01 -10.51
C GLY A 125 -9.39 7.80 -9.34
N THR A 126 -8.81 8.88 -8.80
CA THR A 126 -7.93 8.80 -7.62
C THR A 126 -8.73 8.42 -6.38
N HIS A 127 -9.91 9.02 -6.20
CA HIS A 127 -10.81 8.69 -5.08
C HIS A 127 -11.35 7.27 -5.17
N ASP A 128 -11.69 6.80 -6.36
CA ASP A 128 -12.16 5.42 -6.61
C ASP A 128 -11.11 4.40 -6.13
N GLU A 129 -9.84 4.59 -6.50
CA GLU A 129 -8.74 3.71 -6.08
C GLU A 129 -8.42 3.87 -4.58
N ALA A 130 -8.50 5.10 -4.03
CA ALA A 130 -8.29 5.35 -2.61
C ALA A 130 -9.34 4.67 -1.72
N TYR A 131 -10.63 4.80 -2.05
CA TYR A 131 -11.68 4.13 -1.29
C TYR A 131 -11.63 2.61 -1.49
N GLU A 132 -11.28 2.12 -2.68
CA GLU A 132 -11.11 0.68 -2.90
C GLU A 132 -10.06 0.07 -1.96
N VAL A 133 -8.84 0.63 -1.93
CA VAL A 133 -7.78 0.10 -1.05
C VAL A 133 -8.13 0.26 0.43
N LEU A 134 -8.73 1.39 0.83
CA LEU A 134 -9.17 1.60 2.22
C LEU A 134 -10.21 0.57 2.65
N THR A 135 -11.22 0.30 1.81
CA THR A 135 -12.25 -0.72 2.10
C THR A 135 -11.63 -2.12 2.17
N LEU A 136 -10.68 -2.46 1.30
CA LEU A 136 -10.03 -3.77 1.32
C LEU A 136 -9.19 -3.96 2.60
N LEU A 137 -8.50 -2.91 3.07
CA LEU A 137 -7.77 -2.96 4.34
C LEU A 137 -8.71 -3.03 5.54
N GLN A 138 -9.73 -2.18 5.57
CA GLN A 138 -10.75 -2.17 6.63
C GLN A 138 -11.44 -3.52 6.80
N THR A 139 -11.69 -4.24 5.70
CA THR A 139 -12.38 -5.53 5.70
C THR A 139 -11.45 -6.75 5.76
N GLY A 140 -10.12 -6.53 5.80
CA GLY A 140 -9.13 -7.60 5.79
C GLY A 140 -9.11 -8.43 4.51
N LYS A 141 -9.53 -7.85 3.38
CA LYS A 141 -9.53 -8.49 2.06
C LYS A 141 -8.23 -8.27 1.28
N SER A 142 -7.38 -7.37 1.75
CA SER A 142 -5.97 -7.25 1.35
C SER A 142 -5.06 -7.46 2.55
N ASP A 143 -3.80 -7.79 2.27
CA ASP A 143 -2.76 -7.76 3.30
C ASP A 143 -2.53 -6.33 3.81
N PRO A 144 -2.08 -6.14 5.06
CA PRO A 144 -1.72 -4.84 5.59
C PRO A 144 -0.64 -4.15 4.76
N MET A 145 -0.88 -2.89 4.40
CA MET A 145 0.06 -2.03 3.67
C MET A 145 -0.15 -0.56 4.03
N PRO A 146 0.87 0.30 3.89
CA PRO A 146 0.76 1.73 4.15
C PRO A 146 0.12 2.47 2.96
N ILE A 147 -0.78 3.41 3.27
CA ILE A 147 -1.33 4.38 2.32
C ILE A 147 -0.91 5.77 2.78
N VAL A 148 -0.32 6.54 1.88
CA VAL A 148 0.04 7.93 2.14
C VAL A 148 -0.69 8.86 1.18
N PHE A 149 -1.46 9.78 1.73
CA PHE A 149 -2.01 10.92 1.01
C PHE A 149 -1.03 12.08 1.11
N ILE A 150 -0.52 12.50 -0.05
CA ILE A 150 0.56 13.48 -0.16
C ILE A 150 -0.05 14.75 -0.75
N ASP A 151 -0.01 15.84 0.02
CA ASP A 151 -0.41 17.17 -0.42
C ASP A 151 0.82 18.03 -0.70
N VAL A 152 0.64 19.18 -1.34
CA VAL A 152 1.72 20.18 -1.44
C VAL A 152 1.83 20.97 -0.12
N PRO A 153 3.01 21.51 0.24
CA PRO A 153 3.14 22.38 1.41
C PRO A 153 2.14 23.53 1.38
N GLY A 154 1.35 23.66 2.46
CA GLY A 154 0.27 24.66 2.54
C GLY A 154 -1.03 24.29 1.81
N GLY A 155 -1.06 23.14 1.12
CA GLY A 155 -2.26 22.57 0.52
C GLY A 155 -3.30 22.17 1.55
N ASP A 156 -4.56 22.11 1.11
CA ASP A 156 -5.72 21.73 1.91
C ASP A 156 -6.57 20.63 1.27
N TYR A 157 -6.12 20.03 0.16
CA TYR A 157 -6.88 19.04 -0.59
C TYR A 157 -7.19 17.82 0.28
N TRP A 158 -6.16 17.22 0.88
CA TRP A 158 -6.33 16.03 1.71
C TRP A 158 -6.80 16.37 3.13
N LYS A 159 -6.58 17.61 3.60
CA LYS A 159 -7.14 18.10 4.86
C LYS A 159 -8.67 18.16 4.77
N ARG A 160 -9.22 18.76 3.71
CA ARG A 160 -10.68 18.78 3.47
C ARG A 160 -11.28 17.39 3.31
N TRP A 161 -10.55 16.47 2.66
CA TRP A 161 -10.97 15.07 2.60
C TRP A 161 -10.99 14.41 3.98
N ARG A 162 -9.97 14.64 4.81
CA ARG A 162 -9.95 14.17 6.20
C ARG A 162 -11.12 14.73 7.00
N ASP A 163 -11.42 16.02 6.87
CA ASP A 163 -12.56 16.63 7.56
C ASP A 163 -13.87 15.91 7.18
N PHE A 164 -14.06 15.55 5.90
CA PHE A 164 -15.20 14.73 5.49
C PHE A 164 -15.19 13.34 6.14
N VAL A 165 -14.04 12.64 6.14
CA VAL A 165 -13.92 11.32 6.77
C VAL A 165 -14.26 11.40 8.26
N GLU A 166 -13.73 12.38 8.98
CA GLU A 166 -13.96 12.57 10.41
C GLU A 166 -15.41 12.97 10.72
N GLU A 167 -15.91 14.03 10.08
CA GLU A 167 -17.23 14.60 10.38
C GLU A 167 -18.39 13.75 9.84
N CYS A 168 -18.24 13.16 8.66
CA CYS A 168 -19.32 12.44 8.00
C CYS A 168 -19.23 10.93 8.19
N LEU A 169 -18.04 10.33 8.31
CA LEU A 169 -17.91 8.87 8.44
C LEU A 169 -17.68 8.45 9.88
N VAL A 170 -16.67 9.01 10.57
CA VAL A 170 -16.31 8.60 11.93
C VAL A 170 -17.36 9.07 12.95
N LYS A 171 -17.66 10.37 13.04
CA LYS A 171 -18.61 10.90 14.03
C LYS A 171 -20.02 10.35 13.89
N ARG A 172 -20.38 9.88 12.69
CA ARG A 172 -21.67 9.24 12.41
C ARG A 172 -21.66 7.72 12.57
N GLY A 173 -20.53 7.13 12.97
CA GLY A 173 -20.39 5.69 13.20
C GLY A 173 -20.47 4.84 11.93
N LEU A 174 -20.15 5.41 10.76
CA LEU A 174 -20.11 4.67 9.49
C LEU A 174 -18.80 3.90 9.30
N ILE A 175 -17.74 4.33 9.99
CA ILE A 175 -16.46 3.62 10.13
C ILE A 175 -15.98 3.75 11.58
N SER A 176 -15.03 2.92 11.99
CA SER A 176 -14.43 3.01 13.32
C SER A 176 -13.43 4.19 13.39
N PRO A 177 -13.25 4.83 14.57
CA PRO A 177 -12.16 5.80 14.75
C PRO A 177 -10.78 5.22 14.41
N GLU A 178 -10.59 3.92 14.66
CA GLU A 178 -9.33 3.23 14.39
C GLU A 178 -9.02 3.12 12.89
N ASP A 179 -10.03 3.19 12.00
CA ASP A 179 -9.82 3.17 10.56
C ASP A 179 -9.03 4.40 10.06
N ALA A 180 -8.98 5.49 10.84
CA ALA A 180 -8.12 6.63 10.55
C ALA A 180 -6.62 6.29 10.63
N HIS A 181 -6.26 5.16 11.27
CA HIS A 181 -4.88 4.65 11.27
C HIS A 181 -4.53 3.88 10.01
N LEU A 182 -5.46 3.62 9.08
CA LEU A 182 -5.15 2.92 7.82
C LEU A 182 -4.38 3.78 6.83
N PHE A 183 -4.31 5.09 7.05
CA PHE A 183 -3.61 6.01 6.17
C PHE A 183 -2.87 7.11 6.92
N ARG A 184 -1.88 7.70 6.26
CA ARG A 184 -1.17 8.90 6.69
C ARG A 184 -1.47 10.03 5.71
N ILE A 185 -1.62 11.25 6.21
CA ILE A 185 -1.61 12.46 5.36
C ILE A 185 -0.39 13.28 5.73
N THR A 186 0.35 13.76 4.73
CA THR A 186 1.52 14.62 4.91
C THR A 186 1.66 15.56 3.71
N ASP A 187 2.35 16.69 3.90
CA ASP A 187 2.78 17.59 2.84
C ASP A 187 4.30 17.57 2.64
N ARG A 188 4.96 16.51 3.12
CA ARG A 188 6.41 16.32 3.05
C ARG A 188 6.76 14.98 2.42
N VAL A 189 7.60 15.02 1.38
CA VAL A 189 8.08 13.81 0.72
C VAL A 189 8.88 12.93 1.68
N GLU A 190 9.64 13.53 2.62
CA GLU A 190 10.46 12.77 3.59
C GLU A 190 9.57 11.89 4.46
N GLU A 191 8.48 12.45 4.98
CA GLU A 191 7.55 11.73 5.83
C GLU A 191 6.81 10.64 5.04
N ALA A 192 6.42 10.91 3.80
CA ALA A 192 5.75 9.92 2.96
C ALA A 192 6.63 8.71 2.67
N VAL A 193 7.91 8.94 2.37
CA VAL A 193 8.89 7.87 2.13
C VAL A 193 9.20 7.10 3.41
N GLU A 194 9.34 7.79 4.55
CA GLU A 194 9.58 7.14 5.85
C GLU A 194 8.37 6.32 6.31
N GLU A 195 7.14 6.79 6.07
CA GLU A 195 5.92 6.02 6.36
C GLU A 195 5.94 4.68 5.61
N ILE A 196 6.19 4.70 4.30
CA ILE A 196 6.17 3.48 3.48
C ILE A 196 7.36 2.56 3.79
N SER A 197 8.58 3.10 3.81
CA SER A 197 9.77 2.28 4.06
C SER A 197 9.85 1.82 5.52
N GLY A 198 9.40 2.67 6.45
CA GLY A 198 9.34 2.39 7.88
C GLY A 198 8.31 1.31 8.25
N PHE A 199 7.20 1.22 7.50
CA PHE A 199 6.20 0.15 7.67
C PHE A 199 6.80 -1.25 7.44
N TYR A 200 7.87 -1.36 6.65
CA TYR A 200 8.53 -2.64 6.36
C TYR A 200 9.88 -2.82 7.08
N ARG A 201 10.18 -1.95 8.05
CA ARG A 201 11.42 -1.98 8.83
C ARG A 201 11.55 -3.26 9.64
N ASN A 202 10.45 -3.70 10.26
CA ASN A 202 10.39 -4.94 11.01
C ASN A 202 9.23 -5.83 10.55
N TYR A 203 8.08 -5.28 10.18
CA TYR A 203 7.02 -6.08 9.58
C TYR A 203 7.44 -6.57 8.19
N HIS A 204 7.31 -7.88 7.94
CA HIS A 204 7.57 -8.47 6.62
C HIS A 204 6.26 -8.70 5.86
N SER A 205 5.37 -9.50 6.44
CA SER A 205 4.10 -9.93 5.86
C SER A 205 3.22 -10.57 6.94
N SER A 206 1.96 -10.83 6.64
CA SER A 206 1.09 -11.64 7.49
C SER A 206 0.24 -12.60 6.68
N ARG A 207 -0.24 -13.68 7.30
CA ARG A 207 -1.23 -14.59 6.72
C ARG A 207 -2.04 -15.27 7.79
N TYR A 208 -3.16 -15.89 7.40
CA TYR A 208 -3.88 -16.79 8.28
C TYR A 208 -3.45 -18.24 8.05
N VAL A 209 -3.32 -18.98 9.15
CA VAL A 209 -3.11 -20.44 9.19
C VAL A 209 -4.11 -21.00 10.20
N ASP A 210 -5.06 -21.82 9.74
CA ASP A 210 -6.10 -22.43 10.58
C ASP A 210 -6.83 -21.46 11.52
N GLY A 211 -7.08 -20.24 11.04
CA GLY A 211 -7.75 -19.18 11.80
C GLY A 211 -6.80 -18.29 12.62
N ILE A 212 -5.56 -18.72 12.85
CA ILE A 212 -4.54 -17.96 13.58
C ILE A 212 -3.88 -16.95 12.64
N LEU A 213 -3.74 -15.70 13.09
CA LEU A 213 -2.96 -14.70 12.37
C LEU A 213 -1.47 -14.94 12.66
N VAL A 214 -0.70 -15.17 11.60
CA VAL A 214 0.76 -15.28 11.63
C VAL A 214 1.34 -13.99 11.06
N VAL A 215 2.08 -13.26 11.88
CA VAL A 215 2.80 -12.04 11.49
C VAL A 215 4.28 -12.39 11.40
N ARG A 216 4.86 -12.24 10.21
CA ARG A 216 6.29 -12.47 9.95
C ARG A 216 7.05 -11.17 10.13
N LEU A 217 8.19 -11.24 10.80
CA LEU A 217 9.02 -10.10 11.14
C LEU A 217 10.43 -10.26 10.58
N GLN A 218 11.15 -9.15 10.43
CA GLN A 218 12.58 -9.14 10.11
C GLN A 218 13.41 -9.52 11.34
N ARG A 219 12.96 -9.10 12.54
CA ARG A 219 13.64 -9.29 13.82
C ARG A 219 12.63 -9.67 14.92
N PRO A 220 12.98 -10.61 15.83
CA PRO A 220 12.07 -11.00 16.89
C PRO A 220 11.97 -9.90 17.96
N PRO A 221 10.78 -9.64 18.53
CA PRO A 221 10.67 -8.76 19.68
C PRO A 221 11.28 -9.40 20.93
N GLY A 222 11.92 -8.58 21.77
CA GLY A 222 12.39 -9.04 23.09
C GLY A 222 11.22 -9.34 24.05
N PRO A 223 11.47 -10.03 25.18
CA PRO A 223 10.43 -10.41 26.14
C PRO A 223 9.66 -9.23 26.74
N GLU A 224 10.32 -8.09 26.96
CA GLU A 224 9.65 -6.88 27.46
C GLU A 224 8.72 -6.27 26.41
N THR A 225 9.17 -6.19 25.16
CA THR A 225 8.35 -5.75 24.03
C THR A 225 7.11 -6.63 23.89
N LEU A 226 7.27 -7.96 23.92
CA LEU A 226 6.15 -8.89 23.80
C LEU A 226 5.12 -8.71 24.94
N ARG A 227 5.57 -8.42 26.17
CA ARG A 227 4.68 -8.08 27.29
C ARG A 227 3.90 -6.79 27.03
N LYS A 228 4.58 -5.73 26.56
CA LYS A 228 3.92 -4.45 26.22
C LYS A 228 2.89 -4.62 25.12
N LEU A 229 3.22 -5.36 24.06
CA LEU A 229 2.28 -5.65 22.97
C LEU A 229 1.04 -6.40 23.47
N ASN A 230 1.21 -7.37 24.35
CA ASN A 230 0.08 -8.10 24.94
C ASN A 230 -0.81 -7.22 25.85
N GLN A 231 -0.23 -6.24 26.54
CA GLN A 231 -1.00 -5.30 27.34
C GLN A 231 -1.76 -4.29 26.47
N GLU A 232 -1.11 -3.77 25.43
CA GLU A 232 -1.66 -2.70 24.59
C GLU A 232 -2.71 -3.21 23.58
N PHE A 233 -2.54 -4.43 23.09
CA PHE A 233 -3.36 -4.98 22.00
C PHE A 233 -4.20 -6.20 22.42
N GLN A 234 -4.53 -6.31 23.71
CA GLN A 234 -5.38 -7.39 24.22
C GLN A 234 -6.78 -7.38 23.55
N ASP A 235 -7.27 -6.20 23.21
CA ASP A 235 -8.55 -5.96 22.54
C ASP A 235 -8.62 -6.60 21.13
N LEU A 236 -7.47 -6.87 20.51
CA LEU A 236 -7.39 -7.58 19.24
C LEU A 236 -7.65 -9.08 19.37
N LEU A 237 -7.58 -9.66 20.57
CA LEU A 237 -7.56 -11.10 20.78
C LEU A 237 -8.95 -11.65 21.11
N THR A 238 -9.34 -12.75 20.48
CA THR A 238 -10.51 -13.54 20.91
C THR A 238 -10.19 -14.45 22.11
N GLY A 239 -8.90 -14.61 22.41
CA GLY A 239 -8.38 -15.37 23.55
C GLY A 239 -6.88 -15.61 23.42
N GLY A 240 -6.25 -15.98 24.54
CA GLY A 240 -4.81 -16.22 24.60
C GLY A 240 -3.99 -14.92 24.58
N SER A 241 -2.80 -14.98 23.98
CA SER A 241 -1.82 -13.89 23.92
C SER A 241 -1.11 -13.87 22.57
N ILE A 242 -0.51 -12.74 22.24
CA ILE A 242 0.47 -12.60 21.16
C ILE A 242 1.73 -13.37 21.60
N THR A 243 2.13 -14.37 20.85
CA THR A 243 3.27 -15.24 21.21
C THR A 243 4.28 -15.33 20.07
N ALA A 244 5.57 -15.42 20.42
CA ALA A 244 6.61 -15.70 19.45
C ALA A 244 6.55 -17.17 19.02
N SER A 245 6.75 -17.41 17.72
CA SER A 245 6.73 -18.76 17.14
C SER A 245 7.80 -18.91 16.06
N GLY A 246 8.17 -20.16 15.78
CA GLY A 246 8.80 -20.53 14.51
C GLY A 246 7.74 -20.68 13.39
N PRO A 247 8.15 -21.11 12.19
CA PRO A 247 7.23 -21.43 11.10
C PRO A 247 6.21 -22.49 11.53
N LEU A 248 4.95 -22.29 11.13
CA LEU A 248 3.92 -23.31 11.33
C LEU A 248 4.03 -24.40 10.24
N PRO A 249 3.57 -25.64 10.50
CA PRO A 249 3.63 -26.73 9.51
C PRO A 249 2.99 -26.39 8.15
N ALA A 250 1.93 -25.57 8.15
CA ALA A 250 1.25 -25.12 6.93
C ALA A 250 2.06 -24.12 6.07
N GLU A 251 3.20 -23.63 6.57
CA GLU A 251 4.12 -22.74 5.85
C GLU A 251 5.30 -23.50 5.20
N ALA A 252 5.30 -24.85 5.24
CA ALA A 252 6.40 -25.67 4.73
C ALA A 252 6.69 -25.47 3.22
N ASN A 253 5.74 -24.92 2.47
CA ASN A 253 5.86 -24.64 1.04
C ASN A 253 6.45 -23.24 0.73
N GLU A 254 6.86 -22.47 1.73
CA GLU A 254 7.49 -21.14 1.58
C GLU A 254 8.92 -21.12 2.16
N PRO A 255 9.86 -21.94 1.61
CA PRO A 255 11.20 -22.10 2.17
C PRO A 255 12.01 -20.80 2.19
N GLU A 256 11.75 -19.86 1.28
CA GLU A 256 12.45 -18.58 1.16
C GLU A 256 12.27 -17.66 2.37
N ILE A 257 11.22 -17.88 3.17
CA ILE A 257 10.88 -17.06 4.34
C ILE A 257 10.80 -17.89 5.62
N ALA A 258 11.20 -19.16 5.60
CA ALA A 258 11.15 -20.06 6.76
C ALA A 258 12.03 -19.57 7.94
N GLN A 259 13.09 -18.81 7.66
CA GLN A 259 14.02 -18.27 8.65
C GLN A 259 13.49 -17.07 9.45
N LEU A 260 12.43 -16.41 8.98
CA LEU A 260 11.91 -15.21 9.64
C LEU A 260 11.35 -15.49 11.06
N PRO A 261 11.44 -14.57 12.02
CA PRO A 261 10.67 -14.66 13.26
C PRO A 261 9.16 -14.50 13.00
N ARG A 262 8.31 -15.17 13.81
CA ARG A 262 6.85 -15.01 13.75
C ARG A 262 6.29 -14.55 15.09
N LEU A 263 5.21 -13.78 15.01
CA LEU A 263 4.21 -13.69 16.07
C LEU A 263 2.93 -14.40 15.64
N VAL A 264 2.30 -15.11 16.55
CA VAL A 264 1.00 -15.72 16.35
C VAL A 264 -0.02 -15.17 17.35
N LEU A 265 -1.22 -14.90 16.87
CA LEU A 265 -2.31 -14.35 17.68
C LEU A 265 -3.69 -14.77 17.14
N ASN A 266 -4.64 -14.97 18.06
CA ASN A 266 -6.04 -15.23 17.75
C ASN A 266 -6.77 -13.91 17.48
N PHE A 267 -6.48 -13.28 16.35
CA PHE A 267 -7.05 -11.98 15.99
C PHE A 267 -8.57 -12.06 15.75
N ASN A 268 -9.31 -11.08 16.27
CA ASN A 268 -10.78 -10.99 16.21
C ASN A 268 -11.36 -10.76 14.80
N ARG A 269 -10.53 -10.41 13.81
CA ARG A 269 -10.92 -10.16 12.41
C ARG A 269 -11.93 -9.01 12.22
N GLN A 270 -11.92 -8.04 13.12
CA GLN A 270 -12.84 -6.91 13.07
C GLN A 270 -12.11 -5.57 13.04
N ASN A 271 -11.10 -5.37 13.89
CA ASN A 271 -10.46 -4.06 14.04
C ASN A 271 -9.12 -3.99 13.28
N PHE A 272 -9.19 -3.82 11.96
CA PHE A 272 -8.00 -3.76 11.10
C PHE A 272 -7.21 -2.45 11.24
N GLY A 273 -7.87 -1.35 11.59
CA GLY A 273 -7.19 -0.11 11.99
C GLY A 273 -6.31 -0.31 13.24
N ARG A 274 -6.82 -1.02 14.24
CA ARG A 274 -6.05 -1.41 15.43
C ARG A 274 -4.94 -2.43 15.12
N LEU A 275 -5.17 -3.38 14.20
CA LEU A 275 -4.12 -4.27 13.70
C LEU A 275 -2.98 -3.47 13.03
N ARG A 276 -3.31 -2.42 12.27
CA ARG A 276 -2.33 -1.51 11.69
C ARG A 276 -1.51 -0.79 12.78
N GLN A 277 -2.12 -0.38 13.90
CA GLN A 277 -1.36 0.16 15.04
C GLN A 277 -0.42 -0.88 15.70
N LEU A 278 -0.81 -2.16 15.77
CA LEU A 278 0.09 -3.22 16.21
C LEU A 278 1.31 -3.33 15.28
N ILE A 279 1.12 -3.23 13.97
CA ILE A 279 2.21 -3.23 12.99
C ILE A 279 3.11 -2.00 13.18
N ASP A 280 2.54 -0.82 13.40
CA ASP A 280 3.32 0.39 13.70
C ASP A 280 4.16 0.21 14.97
N ALA A 281 3.58 -0.39 16.02
CA ALA A 281 4.31 -0.72 17.23
C ALA A 281 5.49 -1.65 16.93
N LEU A 282 5.27 -2.73 16.17
CA LEU A 282 6.30 -3.69 15.78
C LEU A 282 7.47 -3.06 15.01
N ASN A 283 7.20 -2.00 14.23
CA ASN A 283 8.20 -1.27 13.46
C ASN A 283 8.99 -0.22 14.25
N ARG A 284 8.58 0.11 15.49
CA ARG A 284 9.32 1.05 16.36
C ARG A 284 10.48 0.41 17.12
N TYR A 285 10.58 -0.92 17.13
CA TYR A 285 11.63 -1.69 17.81
C TYR A 285 12.80 -2.06 16.91
#